data_AF-A0A7C5PXP7-F1
#
_entry.id   AF-A0A7C5PXP7-F1
#
_cell.length_a   1.000
_cell.length_b   1.000
_cell.length_c   1.000
_cell.angle_alpha   90.00
_cell.angle_beta   90.00
_cell.angle_gamma   90.00
#
_symmetry.space_group_name_H-M   'P 1'
#
loop_
_entity.id
_entity.type
_entity.pdbx_description
1 polymer ?
#
loop_
_entity_poly.entity_id
_entity_poly.type
_entity_poly.pdbx_seq_one_letter_code
_entity_poly.pdbx_strand_id
1 'polypeptide(L)'
;MATEEAKKKNLARINAMIIYGLEKGLWDLFGESALATVNTVGNGMLELLEKSMGLEIAGEDPQDILTEIGRLFVDEFGIATQFDAIKTDDAVGFSVQNCVLMKVEEDLVKAGIKPFVCP
;
A
#
# COMPACT_ATOMS: atom_id res chain seq x y z
N MET A 1 -1.46 -10.00 31.16
CA MET A 1 -2.13 -9.50 29.92
C MET A 1 -1.26 -8.43 29.29
N ALA A 2 -1.23 -8.33 27.97
CA ALA A 2 -0.47 -7.29 27.28
C ALA A 2 -1.09 -5.89 27.52
N THR A 3 -0.26 -4.84 27.53
CA THR A 3 -0.70 -3.43 27.56
C THR A 3 -1.44 -3.07 26.27
N GLU A 4 -2.23 -1.99 26.28
CA GLU A 4 -2.96 -1.54 25.08
C GLU A 4 -2.00 -1.20 23.92
N GLU A 5 -0.86 -0.60 24.21
CA GLU A 5 0.18 -0.33 23.21
C GLU A 5 0.76 -1.63 22.62
N ALA A 6 1.05 -2.62 23.47
CA ALA A 6 1.52 -3.93 23.02
C ALA A 6 0.45 -4.67 22.20
N LYS A 7 -0.83 -4.54 22.53
CA LYS A 7 -1.94 -5.09 21.74
C LYS A 7 -2.01 -4.45 20.36
N LYS A 8 -1.92 -3.12 20.25
CA LYS A 8 -1.88 -2.41 18.96
C LYS A 8 -0.72 -2.86 18.07
N LYS A 9 0.48 -2.98 18.66
CA LYS A 9 1.66 -3.48 17.95
C LYS A 9 1.49 -4.93 17.47
N ASN A 10 0.90 -5.78 18.30
CA ASN A 10 0.62 -7.17 17.93
C ASN A 10 -0.44 -7.28 16.83
N LEU A 11 -1.47 -6.42 16.86
CA LEU A 11 -2.49 -6.37 15.81
C LEU A 11 -1.89 -5.96 14.47
N ALA A 12 -1.05 -4.91 14.45
CA ALA A 12 -0.34 -4.50 13.24
C ALA A 12 0.54 -5.63 12.66
N ARG A 13 1.25 -6.37 13.53
CA ARG A 13 2.04 -7.54 13.11
C ARG A 13 1.19 -8.67 12.52
N ILE A 14 0.04 -8.97 13.12
CA ILE A 14 -0.87 -9.99 12.60
C ILE A 14 -1.42 -9.56 11.22
N ASN A 15 -1.82 -8.30 11.07
CA ASN A 15 -2.30 -7.78 9.79
C ASN A 15 -1.20 -7.88 8.71
N ALA A 16 0.04 -7.52 9.03
CA ALA A 16 1.17 -7.68 8.11
C ALA A 16 1.39 -9.14 7.69
N MET A 17 1.28 -10.10 8.61
CA MET A 17 1.38 -11.54 8.28
C MET A 17 0.22 -12.02 7.38
N ILE A 18 -0.99 -11.51 7.60
CA ILE A 18 -2.15 -11.82 6.76
C ILE A 18 -1.93 -11.28 5.35
N ILE A 19 -1.49 -10.03 5.22
CA ILE A 19 -1.18 -9.39 3.92
C ILE A 19 -0.13 -10.20 3.17
N TYR A 20 0.99 -10.53 3.82
CA TYR A 20 2.02 -11.41 3.24
C TYR A 20 1.43 -12.72 2.71
N GLY A 21 0.61 -13.40 3.51
CA GLY A 21 0.01 -14.68 3.14
C GLY A 21 -0.95 -14.56 1.95
N LEU A 22 -1.73 -13.48 1.87
CA LEU A 22 -2.64 -13.20 0.78
C LEU A 22 -1.89 -12.89 -0.52
N GLU A 23 -0.89 -12.01 -0.47
CA GLU A 23 -0.08 -11.65 -1.64
C GLU A 23 0.70 -12.85 -2.16
N LYS A 24 1.34 -13.59 -1.26
CA LYS A 24 2.03 -14.83 -1.61
C LYS A 24 1.07 -15.86 -2.21
N GLY A 25 -0.10 -16.06 -1.61
CA GLY A 25 -1.09 -17.02 -2.09
C GLY A 25 -1.60 -16.67 -3.49
N LEU A 26 -1.88 -15.39 -3.76
CA LEU A 26 -2.24 -14.91 -5.09
C LEU A 26 -1.12 -15.17 -6.11
N TRP A 27 0.12 -14.88 -5.73
CA TRP A 27 1.27 -15.13 -6.59
C TRP A 27 1.49 -16.62 -6.85
N ASP A 28 1.41 -17.48 -5.84
CA ASP A 28 1.59 -18.93 -5.99
C ASP A 28 0.54 -19.54 -6.94
N LEU A 29 -0.70 -18.99 -6.93
CA LEU A 29 -1.80 -19.47 -7.78
C LEU A 29 -1.74 -18.95 -9.22
N PHE A 30 -1.35 -17.68 -9.40
CA PHE A 30 -1.54 -16.97 -10.67
C PHE A 30 -0.23 -16.48 -11.30
N GLY A 31 0.89 -16.54 -10.58
CA GLY A 31 2.18 -15.98 -11.00
C GLY A 31 2.04 -14.50 -11.36
N GLU A 32 2.64 -14.11 -12.48
CA GLU A 32 2.56 -12.72 -12.97
C GLU A 32 1.12 -12.27 -13.30
N SER A 33 0.16 -13.19 -13.47
CA SER A 33 -1.23 -12.79 -13.67
C SER A 33 -1.86 -12.16 -12.41
N ALA A 34 -1.24 -12.33 -11.24
CA ALA A 34 -1.65 -11.66 -10.01
C ALA A 34 -1.57 -10.13 -10.12
N LEU A 35 -0.69 -9.58 -10.96
CA LEU A 35 -0.59 -8.13 -11.19
C LEU A 35 -1.90 -7.51 -11.70
N ALA A 36 -2.73 -8.26 -12.41
CA ALA A 36 -4.02 -7.76 -12.89
C ALA A 36 -4.99 -7.43 -11.74
N THR A 37 -4.78 -8.00 -10.56
CA THR A 37 -5.64 -7.77 -9.38
C THR A 37 -5.40 -6.40 -8.73
N VAL A 38 -4.24 -5.78 -8.98
CA VAL A 38 -3.81 -4.52 -8.33
C VAL A 38 -4.74 -3.37 -8.68
N ASN A 39 -5.18 -3.28 -9.94
CA ASN A 39 -6.16 -2.27 -10.37
C ASN A 39 -7.49 -2.43 -9.64
N THR A 40 -7.95 -3.67 -9.42
CA THR A 40 -9.19 -3.95 -8.67
C THR A 40 -9.05 -3.52 -7.22
N VAL A 41 -7.91 -3.84 -6.58
CA VAL A 41 -7.62 -3.42 -5.20
C VAL A 41 -7.57 -1.89 -5.11
N GLY A 42 -6.81 -1.23 -5.98
CA GLY A 42 -6.69 0.24 -6.00
C GLY A 42 -8.03 0.94 -6.19
N ASN A 43 -8.83 0.52 -7.17
CA ASN A 43 -10.16 1.09 -7.39
C ASN A 43 -11.08 0.91 -6.18
N GLY A 44 -11.05 -0.27 -5.54
CA GLY A 44 -11.82 -0.51 -4.32
C GLY A 44 -11.36 0.36 -3.15
N MET A 45 -10.05 0.61 -3.03
CA MET A 45 -9.51 1.55 -2.04
C MET A 45 -10.01 2.97 -2.30
N LEU A 46 -9.91 3.47 -3.52
CA LEU A 46 -10.39 4.82 -3.88
C LEU A 46 -11.87 5.00 -3.52
N GLU A 47 -12.71 4.02 -3.86
CA GLU A 47 -14.14 4.06 -3.53
C GLU A 47 -14.39 4.11 -2.01
N LEU A 48 -13.60 3.38 -1.21
CA LEU A 48 -13.71 3.39 0.25
C LEU A 48 -13.25 4.72 0.85
N LEU A 49 -12.17 5.31 0.33
CA LEU A 49 -11.66 6.62 0.74
C LEU A 49 -12.73 7.69 0.57
N GLU A 50 -13.36 7.74 -0.61
CA GLU A 50 -14.40 8.72 -0.92
C GLU A 50 -15.68 8.48 -0.11
N LYS A 51 -16.25 7.27 -0.18
CA LYS A 51 -17.60 7.01 0.35
C LYS A 51 -17.65 6.78 1.85
N SER A 52 -16.64 6.14 2.41
CA SER A 52 -16.67 5.67 3.81
C SER A 52 -15.85 6.58 4.72
N MET A 53 -14.79 7.20 4.18
CA MET A 53 -13.88 8.03 4.96
C MET A 53 -14.08 9.53 4.71
N GLY A 54 -14.86 9.91 3.68
CA GLY A 54 -15.10 11.31 3.33
C GLY A 54 -13.82 12.02 2.86
N LEU A 55 -12.84 11.26 2.38
CA LEU A 55 -11.59 11.79 1.85
C LEU A 55 -11.76 11.93 0.34
N GLU A 56 -11.84 13.16 -0.15
CA GLU A 56 -11.83 13.44 -1.59
C GLU A 56 -10.39 13.57 -2.07
N ILE A 57 -10.05 12.84 -3.14
CA ILE A 57 -8.76 13.00 -3.81
C ILE A 57 -8.93 14.13 -4.82
N ALA A 58 -8.30 15.27 -4.54
CA ALA A 58 -8.34 16.45 -5.38
C ALA A 58 -7.07 16.57 -6.25
N GLY A 59 -7.23 17.08 -7.47
CA GLY A 59 -6.11 17.38 -8.37
C GLY A 59 -6.60 17.77 -9.76
N GLU A 60 -5.90 18.68 -10.44
CA GLU A 60 -6.23 19.09 -11.81
C GLU A 60 -5.52 18.21 -12.84
N ASP A 61 -4.31 17.74 -12.50
CA ASP A 61 -3.53 16.82 -13.33
C ASP A 61 -3.11 15.54 -12.58
N PRO A 62 -2.60 14.51 -13.30
CA PRO A 62 -2.23 13.24 -12.67
C PRO A 62 -1.15 13.36 -11.58
N GLN A 63 -0.25 14.34 -11.65
CA GLN A 63 0.78 14.54 -10.64
C GLN A 63 0.18 15.11 -9.34
N ASP A 64 -0.81 16.01 -9.44
CA ASP A 64 -1.54 16.50 -8.26
C ASP A 64 -2.23 15.36 -7.53
N ILE A 65 -2.92 14.48 -8.26
CA ILE A 65 -3.62 13.30 -7.71
C ILE A 65 -2.64 12.40 -6.95
N LEU A 66 -1.47 12.10 -7.55
CA LEU A 66 -0.44 11.27 -6.91
C LEU A 66 0.13 11.93 -5.65
N THR A 67 0.28 13.26 -5.67
CA THR A 67 0.75 14.05 -4.53
C THR A 67 -0.26 14.00 -3.38
N GLU A 68 -1.56 14.14 -3.69
CA GLU A 68 -2.61 14.09 -2.68
C GLU A 68 -2.75 12.68 -2.07
N ILE A 69 -2.65 11.62 -2.88
CA ILE A 69 -2.61 10.25 -2.36
C ILE A 69 -1.42 10.05 -1.40
N GLY A 70 -0.23 10.54 -1.77
CA GLY A 70 0.95 10.49 -0.92
C GLY A 70 0.75 11.21 0.40
N ARG A 71 0.16 12.42 0.36
CA ARG A 71 -0.22 13.19 1.56
C ARG A 71 -1.16 12.40 2.46
N LEU A 72 -2.23 11.82 1.91
CA LEU A 72 -3.18 11.02 2.68
C LEU A 72 -2.50 9.82 3.36
N PHE A 73 -1.62 9.11 2.64
CA PHE A 73 -0.88 7.96 3.17
C PHE A 73 0.03 8.31 4.36
N VAL A 74 0.59 9.52 4.38
CA VAL A 74 1.41 10.00 5.49
C VAL A 74 0.54 10.59 6.61
N ASP A 75 -0.27 11.59 6.29
CA ASP A 75 -0.94 12.45 7.27
C ASP A 75 -2.18 11.77 7.91
N GLU A 76 -3.00 11.12 7.09
CA GLU A 76 -4.26 10.52 7.56
C GLU A 76 -4.07 9.08 8.03
N PHE A 77 -3.28 8.30 7.28
CA PHE A 77 -3.13 6.86 7.53
C PHE A 77 -1.90 6.49 8.35
N GLY A 78 -0.86 7.32 8.34
CA GLY A 78 0.42 6.99 9.00
C GLY A 78 1.06 5.72 8.45
N ILE A 79 0.87 5.42 7.16
CA ILE A 79 1.47 4.26 6.48
C ILE A 79 2.98 4.46 6.30
N ALA A 80 3.44 5.69 6.15
CA ALA A 80 4.84 6.05 5.96
C ALA A 80 5.14 7.38 6.65
N THR A 81 6.43 7.70 6.84
CA THR A 81 6.84 9.02 7.31
C THR A 81 7.04 10.03 6.18
N GLN A 82 7.21 9.54 4.96
CA GLN A 82 7.32 10.34 3.73
C GLN A 82 6.89 9.48 2.54
N PHE A 83 6.17 10.10 1.62
CA PHE A 83 5.75 9.49 0.36
C PHE A 83 5.85 10.52 -0.76
N ASP A 84 6.78 10.32 -1.68
CA ASP A 84 6.95 11.15 -2.87
C ASP A 84 6.60 10.33 -4.11
N ALA A 85 5.76 10.88 -4.96
CA ALA A 85 5.44 10.31 -6.27
C ALA A 85 5.87 11.28 -7.36
N ILE A 86 6.55 10.77 -8.39
CA ILE A 86 6.96 11.54 -9.56
C ILE A 86 6.45 10.82 -10.79
N LYS A 87 5.55 11.48 -11.52
CA LYS A 87 5.14 11.05 -12.84
C LYS A 87 6.11 11.58 -13.89
N THR A 88 6.57 10.68 -14.74
CA THR A 88 7.26 10.97 -16.00
C THR A 88 6.33 10.66 -17.18
N ASP A 89 6.82 10.77 -18.42
CA ASP A 89 5.99 10.53 -19.60
C ASP A 89 5.55 9.06 -19.72
N ASP A 90 6.41 8.11 -19.33
CA ASP A 90 6.21 6.67 -19.50
C ASP A 90 6.12 5.88 -18.19
N ALA A 91 6.46 6.49 -17.06
CA ALA A 91 6.46 5.82 -15.76
C ALA A 91 5.98 6.72 -14.61
N VAL A 92 5.56 6.07 -13.53
CA VAL A 92 5.39 6.70 -12.22
C VAL A 92 6.42 6.09 -11.28
N GLY A 93 7.25 6.94 -10.69
CA GLY A 93 8.21 6.56 -9.65
C GLY A 93 7.69 6.94 -8.28
N PHE A 94 7.94 6.08 -7.29
CA PHE A 94 7.60 6.33 -5.90
C PHE A 94 8.85 6.26 -5.02
N SER A 95 8.92 7.08 -3.99
CA SER A 95 9.91 7.03 -2.94
C SER A 95 9.18 7.07 -1.59
N VAL A 96 9.31 6.02 -0.80
CA VAL A 96 8.58 5.85 0.45
C VAL A 96 9.56 5.61 1.59
N GLN A 97 9.44 6.35 2.69
CA GLN A 97 10.29 6.19 3.87
C GLN A 97 9.52 5.63 5.05
N ASN A 98 10.14 4.66 5.74
CA ASN A 98 9.59 4.00 6.95
C ASN A 98 8.17 3.45 6.75
N CYS A 99 7.89 2.87 5.58
CA CYS A 99 6.60 2.21 5.32
C CYS A 99 6.34 1.11 6.36
N VAL A 100 5.15 1.10 6.95
CA VAL A 100 4.74 0.11 7.96
C VAL A 100 4.69 -1.32 7.42
N LEU A 101 4.57 -1.47 6.10
CA LEU A 101 4.56 -2.76 5.39
C LEU A 101 5.91 -3.13 4.76
N MET A 102 6.97 -2.33 4.92
CA MET A 102 8.29 -2.57 4.31
C MET A 102 8.80 -4.00 4.55
N LYS A 103 8.56 -4.53 5.75
CA LYS A 103 8.98 -5.89 6.10
C LYS A 103 8.25 -6.98 5.29
N VAL A 104 6.98 -6.78 4.98
CA VAL A 104 6.19 -7.70 4.15
C VAL A 104 6.78 -7.77 2.76
N GLU A 105 7.06 -6.61 2.17
CA GLU A 105 7.63 -6.51 0.83
C GLU A 105 9.02 -7.15 0.75
N GLU A 106 9.90 -6.86 1.71
CA GLU A 106 11.21 -7.50 1.78
C GLU A 106 11.12 -9.04 1.83
N ASP A 107 10.13 -9.58 2.53
CA ASP A 107 9.97 -11.01 2.71
C ASP A 107 9.34 -11.66 1.46
N LEU A 108 8.45 -10.97 0.74
CA LEU A 108 7.95 -11.39 -0.57
C LEU A 108 9.07 -11.43 -1.61
N VAL A 109 9.88 -10.37 -1.69
CA VAL A 109 11.05 -10.31 -2.59
C VAL A 109 12.04 -11.43 -2.30
N LYS A 110 12.33 -11.71 -1.02
CA LYS A 110 13.17 -12.86 -0.63
C LYS A 110 12.57 -14.20 -1.04
N ALA A 111 11.24 -14.30 -1.12
CA ALA A 111 10.55 -15.48 -1.64
C ALA A 111 10.53 -15.56 -3.18
N GLY A 112 11.15 -14.62 -3.89
CA GLY A 112 11.20 -14.57 -5.35
C GLY A 112 9.93 -13.97 -5.99
N ILE A 113 9.11 -13.28 -5.20
CA ILE A 113 7.89 -12.62 -5.65
C ILE A 113 8.23 -11.17 -5.99
N LYS A 114 7.74 -10.69 -7.13
CA LYS A 114 7.90 -9.27 -7.49
C LYS A 114 6.94 -8.42 -6.66
N PRO A 115 7.35 -7.23 -6.19
CA PRO A 115 6.41 -6.26 -5.61
C PRO A 115 5.27 -5.99 -6.59
N PHE A 116 4.02 -6.07 -6.14
CA PHE A 116 2.87 -5.79 -7.00
C PHE A 116 1.72 -5.06 -6.32
N VAL A 117 1.51 -5.23 -5.01
CA VAL A 117 0.41 -4.55 -4.29
C VAL A 117 0.87 -3.26 -3.59
N CYS A 118 2.12 -3.21 -3.13
CA CYS A 118 2.71 -2.05 -2.46
C CYS A 118 4.01 -1.64 -3.20
N PRO A 119 4.24 -0.34 -3.47
CA PRO A 119 5.49 0.13 -4.07
C PRO A 119 6.70 0.04 -3.12
#